data_AF-X0RTZ3-F1
#
_entry.id   AF-X0RTZ3-F1
#
_cell.length_a   1.000
_cell.length_b   1.000
_cell.length_c   1.000
_cell.angle_alpha   90.00
_cell.angle_beta   90.00
_cell.angle_gamma   90.00
#
_symmetry.space_group_name_H-M   'P 1'
#
loop_
_entity.id
_entity.type
_entity.pdbx_description
1 polymer ?
#
loop_
_entity_poly.entity_id
_entity_poly.type
_entity_poly.pdbx_seq_one_letter_code
_entity_poly.pdbx_strand_id
1 'polypeptide(L)'
;MRFDDEQVQGILQARRVIGRSAFPGKEGLEIGVRLLSERDIDLSRFEAQMYLERQAKKVQLTLIDFVQVDPESLDREHQRQVIMHAFCDPESPQEKPILFFDNIEQVRSLDSVLCQQLWEIYVDWQDVVNPRLTMTGDEVDELVAALKDEQMAKLILAPLERETLQSLVRSLVAQLQT
;
A
#
# COMPACT_ATOMS: atom_id res chain seq x y z
N MET A 1 28.77 -0.98 10.14
CA MET A 1 27.70 -0.14 9.59
C MET A 1 27.18 -0.87 8.38
N ARG A 2 25.99 -1.47 8.48
CA ARG A 2 25.47 -2.41 7.48
C ARG A 2 24.50 -1.78 6.49
N PHE A 3 24.02 -0.57 6.78
CA PHE A 3 23.26 0.27 5.87
C PHE A 3 24.17 1.33 5.26
N ASP A 4 24.29 1.34 3.94
CA ASP A 4 24.88 2.46 3.22
C ASP A 4 23.80 3.54 2.95
N ASP A 5 24.26 4.75 2.59
CA ASP A 5 23.36 5.88 2.33
C ASP A 5 22.35 5.59 1.20
N GLU A 6 22.71 4.73 0.24
CA GLU A 6 21.84 4.29 -0.85
C GLU A 6 20.72 3.37 -0.35
N GLN A 7 20.99 2.48 0.60
CA GLN A 7 20.00 1.61 1.21
C GLN A 7 19.02 2.41 2.06
N VAL A 8 19.49 3.38 2.84
CA VAL A 8 18.59 4.24 3.63
C VAL A 8 17.74 5.14 2.73
N GLN A 9 18.31 5.70 1.66
CA GLN A 9 17.53 6.40 0.64
C GLN A 9 16.54 5.47 -0.05
N GLY A 10 16.92 4.23 -0.35
CA GLY A 10 16.06 3.19 -0.92
C GLY A 10 14.85 2.91 -0.02
N ILE A 11 15.05 2.67 1.28
CA ILE A 11 13.98 2.42 2.26
C ILE A 11 12.96 3.59 2.31
N LEU A 12 13.44 4.81 2.11
CA LEU A 12 12.64 6.02 2.24
C LEU A 12 11.99 6.47 0.93
N GLN A 13 12.68 6.30 -0.20
CA GLN A 13 12.17 6.55 -1.55
C GLN A 13 11.27 5.40 -2.04
N ALA A 14 11.45 4.17 -1.55
CA ALA A 14 10.71 3.01 -2.02
C ALA A 14 9.20 3.19 -1.87
N ARG A 15 8.71 3.95 -0.87
CA ARG A 15 7.28 4.33 -0.75
C ARG A 15 6.69 4.97 -2.01
N ARG A 16 7.52 5.50 -2.91
CA ARG A 16 7.12 6.15 -4.17
C ARG A 16 7.51 5.36 -5.42
N VAL A 17 8.20 4.23 -5.27
CA VAL A 17 8.63 3.42 -6.40
C VAL A 17 7.46 2.58 -6.88
N ILE A 18 7.22 2.66 -8.19
CA ILE A 18 6.31 1.74 -8.87
C ILE A 18 7.08 0.44 -9.10
N GLY A 19 6.64 -0.61 -8.42
CA GLY A 19 7.11 -1.98 -8.64
C GLY A 19 6.55 -2.52 -9.93
N ARG A 20 7.35 -3.30 -10.65
CA ARG A 20 6.93 -3.94 -11.90
C ARG A 20 6.63 -5.40 -11.63
N SER A 21 5.49 -5.87 -12.13
CA SER A 21 5.08 -7.27 -12.02
C SER A 21 4.39 -7.72 -13.29
N ALA A 22 4.40 -9.02 -13.56
CA ALA A 22 3.62 -9.59 -14.66
C ALA A 22 2.14 -9.64 -14.27
N PHE A 23 1.25 -9.33 -15.22
CA PHE A 23 -0.17 -9.49 -15.00
C PHE A 23 -0.54 -10.98 -14.92
N PRO A 24 -1.26 -11.44 -13.88
CA PRO A 24 -1.61 -12.85 -13.75
C PRO A 24 -2.46 -13.34 -14.92
N GLY A 25 -2.03 -14.45 -15.54
CA GLY A 25 -2.76 -15.09 -16.63
C GLY A 25 -2.71 -14.38 -17.99
N LYS A 26 -1.92 -13.30 -18.16
CA LYS A 26 -1.69 -12.66 -19.46
C LYS A 26 -0.20 -12.53 -19.77
N GLU A 27 0.28 -13.36 -20.67
CA GLU A 27 1.68 -13.32 -21.11
C GLU A 27 2.03 -11.98 -21.79
N GLY A 28 3.18 -11.44 -21.43
CA GLY A 28 3.72 -10.20 -22.01
C GLY A 28 3.06 -8.90 -21.53
N LEU A 29 2.07 -8.98 -20.63
CA LEU A 29 1.46 -7.81 -20.02
C LEU A 29 2.13 -7.52 -18.67
N GLU A 30 2.70 -6.33 -18.54
CA GLU A 30 3.32 -5.84 -17.30
C GLU A 30 2.40 -4.82 -16.62
N ILE A 31 2.43 -4.81 -15.29
CA ILE A 31 1.70 -3.87 -14.44
C ILE A 31 2.63 -3.21 -13.43
N GLY A 32 2.36 -1.94 -13.17
CA GLY A 32 2.94 -1.17 -12.08
C GLY A 32 2.14 -1.36 -10.79
N VAL A 33 2.83 -1.44 -9.66
CA VAL A 33 2.25 -1.54 -8.32
C VAL A 33 2.86 -0.45 -7.45
N ARG A 34 2.05 0.38 -6.82
CA ARG A 34 2.52 1.40 -5.88
C ARG A 34 1.96 1.14 -4.49
N LEU A 35 2.67 1.60 -3.47
CA LEU A 35 2.11 1.65 -2.13
C LEU A 35 1.09 2.78 -2.00
N LEU A 36 -0.01 2.48 -1.34
CA LEU A 36 -1.02 3.45 -0.96
C LEU A 36 -0.63 4.16 0.34
N SER A 37 -0.94 5.45 0.43
CA SER A 37 -0.84 6.18 1.70
C SER A 37 -1.92 5.70 2.69
N GLU A 38 -1.75 5.99 3.98
CA GLU A 38 -2.80 5.72 4.99
C GLU A 38 -4.14 6.36 4.58
N ARG A 39 -4.08 7.57 4.03
CA ARG A 39 -5.25 8.30 3.52
C ARG A 39 -5.93 7.57 2.35
N ASP A 40 -5.16 7.01 1.42
CA ASP A 40 -5.70 6.26 0.28
C ASP A 40 -6.34 4.95 0.73
N ILE A 41 -5.76 4.29 1.74
CA ILE A 41 -6.34 3.10 2.37
C ILE A 41 -7.67 3.43 3.06
N ASP A 42 -7.71 4.51 3.85
CA ASP A 42 -8.95 4.93 4.51
C ASP A 42 -10.02 5.36 3.50
N LEU A 43 -9.64 6.01 2.40
CA LEU A 43 -10.55 6.30 1.29
C LEU A 43 -11.08 5.00 0.67
N SER A 44 -10.20 4.01 0.43
CA SER A 44 -10.59 2.69 -0.10
C SER A 44 -11.61 1.99 0.81
N ARG A 45 -11.45 2.09 2.14
CA ARG A 45 -12.43 1.56 3.11
C ARG A 45 -13.77 2.27 3.01
N PHE A 46 -13.74 3.60 2.95
CA PHE A 46 -14.96 4.39 2.82
C PHE A 46 -15.71 4.09 1.53
N GLU A 47 -15.01 4.00 0.39
CA GLU A 47 -15.60 3.66 -0.90
C GLU A 47 -16.20 2.27 -0.92
N ALA A 48 -15.55 1.29 -0.28
CA ALA A 48 -16.07 -0.06 -0.13
C ALA A 48 -17.37 -0.08 0.70
N GLN A 49 -17.39 0.60 1.84
CA GLN A 49 -18.59 0.73 2.67
C GLN A 49 -19.73 1.38 1.89
N MET A 50 -19.45 2.50 1.19
CA MET A 50 -20.44 3.22 0.39
C MET A 50 -20.99 2.39 -0.77
N TYR A 51 -20.20 1.47 -1.33
CA TYR A 51 -20.67 0.52 -2.34
C TYR A 51 -21.61 -0.51 -1.71
N LEU A 52 -21.21 -1.15 -0.61
CA LEU A 52 -22.03 -2.17 0.04
C LEU A 52 -23.33 -1.60 0.62
N GLU A 53 -23.33 -0.39 1.16
CA GLU A 53 -24.56 0.30 1.55
C GLU A 53 -25.52 0.47 0.38
N ARG A 54 -25.02 0.75 -0.82
CA ARG A 54 -25.83 0.83 -2.03
C ARG A 54 -26.36 -0.55 -2.44
N GLN A 55 -25.57 -1.62 -2.30
CA GLN A 55 -26.04 -2.98 -2.61
C GLN A 55 -27.07 -3.48 -1.59
N ALA A 56 -26.84 -3.25 -0.31
CA ALA A 56 -27.78 -3.58 0.77
C ALA A 56 -29.15 -2.92 0.54
N LYS A 57 -29.15 -1.63 0.16
CA LYS A 57 -30.39 -0.90 -0.19
C LYS A 57 -31.15 -1.53 -1.36
N LYS A 58 -30.47 -2.10 -2.37
CA LYS A 58 -31.15 -2.77 -3.50
C LYS A 58 -31.91 -4.01 -3.07
N VAL A 59 -31.44 -4.70 -2.04
CA VAL A 59 -32.08 -5.89 -1.46
C VAL A 59 -32.88 -5.57 -0.19
N GLN A 60 -33.13 -4.28 0.08
CA GLN A 60 -33.90 -3.79 1.24
C GLN A 60 -33.35 -4.23 2.60
N LEU A 61 -32.03 -4.41 2.70
CA LEU A 61 -31.31 -4.70 3.94
C LEU A 61 -30.58 -3.47 4.46
N THR A 62 -30.34 -3.43 5.77
CA THR A 62 -29.32 -2.53 6.32
C THR A 62 -27.93 -3.06 5.98
N LEU A 63 -26.89 -2.20 6.05
CA LEU A 63 -25.52 -2.66 5.87
C LEU A 63 -25.16 -3.76 6.89
N ILE A 64 -25.63 -3.62 8.12
CA ILE A 64 -25.37 -4.59 9.20
C ILE A 64 -25.95 -5.96 8.83
N ASP A 65 -27.21 -6.01 8.41
CA ASP A 65 -27.86 -7.27 8.04
C ASP A 65 -27.23 -7.88 6.77
N PHE A 66 -26.83 -7.04 5.82
CA PHE A 66 -26.16 -7.48 4.59
C PHE A 66 -24.81 -8.15 4.89
N VAL A 67 -24.00 -7.54 5.76
CA VAL A 67 -22.71 -8.09 6.18
C VAL A 67 -22.89 -9.33 7.06
N GLN A 68 -23.99 -9.46 7.81
CA GLN A 68 -24.26 -10.71 8.54
C GLN A 68 -24.51 -11.91 7.62
N VAL A 69 -25.12 -11.69 6.44
CA VAL A 69 -25.30 -12.74 5.43
C VAL A 69 -23.98 -13.12 4.77
N ASP A 70 -23.13 -12.12 4.52
CA ASP A 70 -21.82 -12.29 3.88
C ASP A 70 -20.75 -11.46 4.62
N PRO A 71 -20.14 -12.03 5.68
CA PRO A 71 -19.22 -11.30 6.57
C PRO A 71 -17.98 -10.76 5.88
N GLU A 72 -17.54 -11.43 4.83
CA GLU A 72 -16.34 -11.08 4.07
C GLU A 72 -16.61 -10.06 2.96
N SER A 73 -17.87 -9.66 2.74
CA SER A 73 -18.24 -8.74 1.66
C SER A 73 -17.48 -7.42 1.74
N LEU A 74 -17.28 -6.88 2.95
CA LEU A 74 -16.56 -5.62 3.18
C LEU A 74 -15.07 -5.76 2.88
N ASP A 75 -14.44 -6.82 3.37
CA ASP A 75 -13.02 -7.06 3.15
C ASP A 75 -12.72 -7.27 1.67
N ARG A 76 -13.52 -8.09 0.98
CA ARG A 76 -13.36 -8.31 -0.46
C ARG A 76 -13.57 -7.03 -1.27
N GLU A 77 -14.54 -6.21 -0.90
CA GLU A 77 -14.74 -4.94 -1.61
C GLU A 77 -13.62 -3.94 -1.30
N HIS A 78 -13.13 -3.88 -0.07
CA HIS A 78 -11.95 -3.08 0.30
C HIS A 78 -10.72 -3.49 -0.51
N GLN A 79 -10.46 -4.79 -0.65
CA GLN A 79 -9.37 -5.29 -1.49
C GLN A 79 -9.50 -4.82 -2.95
N ARG A 80 -10.73 -4.83 -3.51
CA ARG A 80 -10.96 -4.30 -4.86
C ARG A 80 -10.68 -2.80 -4.98
N GLN A 81 -11.05 -2.01 -3.98
CA GLN A 81 -10.72 -0.59 -3.96
C GLN A 81 -9.20 -0.38 -3.89
N VAL A 82 -8.51 -1.15 -3.05
CA VAL A 82 -7.04 -1.09 -2.98
C VAL A 82 -6.41 -1.46 -4.33
N ILE A 83 -6.88 -2.53 -4.98
CA ILE A 83 -6.40 -2.91 -6.31
C ILE A 83 -6.63 -1.78 -7.33
N MET A 84 -7.81 -1.17 -7.33
CA MET A 84 -8.14 -0.05 -8.21
C MET A 84 -7.15 1.12 -8.06
N HIS A 85 -6.78 1.45 -6.82
CA HIS A 85 -5.93 2.61 -6.55
C HIS A 85 -4.44 2.29 -6.64
N ALA A 86 -4.02 1.06 -6.36
CA ALA A 86 -2.63 0.65 -6.26
C ALA A 86 -1.99 0.25 -7.59
N PHE A 87 -2.77 -0.28 -8.54
CA PHE A 87 -2.25 -0.76 -9.81
C PHE A 87 -2.24 0.35 -10.87
N CYS A 88 -1.10 0.53 -11.53
CA CYS A 88 -0.83 1.61 -12.47
C CYS A 88 -0.07 1.11 -13.71
N ASP A 89 0.04 1.95 -14.74
CA ASP A 89 0.94 1.71 -15.86
C ASP A 89 2.41 1.77 -15.35
N PRO A 90 3.25 0.74 -15.62
CA PRO A 90 4.62 0.65 -15.12
C PRO A 90 5.54 1.78 -15.59
N GLU A 91 5.19 2.49 -16.67
CA GLU A 91 5.93 3.64 -17.19
C GLU A 91 5.36 4.98 -16.69
N SER A 92 4.39 4.95 -15.78
CA SER A 92 3.79 6.15 -15.22
C SER A 92 4.77 7.00 -14.40
N PRO A 93 4.60 8.34 -14.39
CA PRO A 93 5.33 9.19 -13.45
C PRO A 93 4.90 8.90 -12.01
N GLN A 94 5.87 8.81 -11.09
CA GLN A 94 5.64 8.45 -9.68
C GLN A 94 4.67 9.40 -8.96
N GLU A 95 4.71 10.70 -9.25
CA GLU A 95 3.88 11.71 -8.59
C GLU A 95 2.41 11.67 -9.03
N LYS A 96 2.15 11.18 -10.25
CA LYS A 96 0.81 11.15 -10.83
C LYS A 96 0.63 9.88 -11.68
N PRO A 97 0.53 8.72 -11.01
CA PRO A 97 0.45 7.45 -11.70
C PRO A 97 -0.84 7.36 -12.54
N ILE A 98 -0.71 6.83 -13.75
CA ILE A 98 -1.86 6.49 -14.58
C ILE A 98 -2.34 5.13 -14.11
N LEU A 99 -3.59 5.04 -13.64
CA LEU A 99 -4.13 3.79 -13.12
C LEU A 99 -4.24 2.75 -14.23
N PHE A 100 -3.99 1.49 -13.87
CA PHE A 100 -4.06 0.37 -14.81
C PHE A 100 -5.51 0.04 -15.18
N PHE A 101 -6.41 0.20 -14.21
CA PHE A 101 -7.85 0.08 -14.41
C PHE A 101 -8.46 1.46 -14.62
N ASP A 102 -9.33 1.59 -15.62
CA ASP A 102 -10.00 2.86 -15.93
C ASP A 102 -11.02 3.25 -14.86
N ASN A 103 -11.64 2.25 -14.24
CA ASN A 103 -12.66 2.42 -13.21
C ASN A 103 -12.83 1.15 -12.37
N ILE A 104 -13.47 1.32 -11.22
CA ILE A 104 -13.71 0.25 -10.25
C ILE A 104 -14.58 -0.91 -10.79
N GLU A 105 -15.45 -0.67 -11.77
CA GLU A 105 -16.30 -1.73 -12.33
C GLU A 105 -15.45 -2.75 -13.11
N GLN A 106 -14.32 -2.35 -13.70
CA GLN A 106 -13.37 -3.29 -14.30
C GLN A 106 -12.81 -4.24 -13.23
N VAL A 107 -12.43 -3.73 -12.06
CA VAL A 107 -11.92 -4.56 -10.94
C VAL A 107 -13.02 -5.47 -10.39
N ARG A 108 -14.26 -4.98 -10.28
CA ARG A 108 -15.42 -5.79 -9.85
C ARG A 108 -15.80 -6.86 -10.85
N SER A 109 -15.47 -6.69 -12.12
CA SER A 109 -15.71 -7.68 -13.18
C SER A 109 -14.66 -8.80 -13.24
N LEU A 110 -13.54 -8.65 -12.52
CA LEU A 110 -12.54 -9.69 -12.41
C LEU A 110 -13.09 -10.90 -11.64
N ASP A 111 -12.64 -12.09 -12.01
CA ASP A 111 -12.93 -13.27 -11.23
C ASP A 111 -12.19 -13.23 -9.88
N SER A 112 -12.67 -14.03 -8.92
CA SER A 112 -12.12 -14.05 -7.57
C SER A 112 -10.67 -14.51 -7.51
N VAL A 113 -10.23 -15.38 -8.43
CA VAL A 113 -8.84 -15.87 -8.44
C VAL A 113 -7.91 -14.75 -8.88
N LEU A 114 -8.28 -14.02 -9.93
CA LEU A 114 -7.50 -12.89 -10.40
C LEU A 114 -7.45 -11.74 -9.38
N CYS A 115 -8.57 -11.43 -8.70
CA CYS A 115 -8.55 -10.48 -7.58
C CYS A 115 -7.58 -10.92 -6.47
N GLN A 116 -7.60 -12.18 -6.09
CA GLN A 116 -6.72 -12.73 -5.06
C GLN A 116 -5.25 -12.62 -5.47
N GLN A 117 -4.91 -12.97 -6.71
CA GLN A 117 -3.54 -12.87 -7.22
C GLN A 117 -3.04 -11.42 -7.27
N LEU A 118 -3.89 -10.46 -7.67
CA LEU A 118 -3.54 -9.04 -7.63
C LEU A 118 -3.39 -8.53 -6.20
N TRP A 119 -4.21 -9.02 -5.26
CA TRP A 119 -4.07 -8.69 -3.86
C TRP A 119 -2.74 -9.20 -3.28
N GLU A 120 -2.37 -10.45 -3.60
CA GLU A 120 -1.08 -11.04 -3.19
C GLU A 120 0.10 -10.25 -3.74
N ILE A 121 0.08 -9.88 -5.03
CA ILE A 121 1.10 -9.01 -5.64
C ILE A 121 1.23 -7.69 -4.87
N TYR A 122 0.12 -7.08 -4.48
CA TYR A 122 0.14 -5.84 -3.72
C TYR A 122 0.75 -6.03 -2.32
N VAL A 123 0.35 -7.08 -1.60
CA VAL A 123 0.88 -7.41 -0.26
C VAL A 123 2.38 -7.70 -0.33
N ASP A 124 2.82 -8.54 -1.27
CA ASP A 124 4.23 -8.84 -1.49
C ASP A 124 5.03 -7.55 -1.78
N TRP A 125 4.45 -6.63 -2.56
CA TRP A 125 5.07 -5.33 -2.80
C TRP A 125 5.15 -4.45 -1.54
N GLN A 126 4.16 -4.52 -0.64
CA GLN A 126 4.24 -3.84 0.65
C GLN A 126 5.44 -4.36 1.47
N ASP A 127 5.67 -5.66 1.46
CA ASP A 127 6.78 -6.29 2.20
C ASP A 127 8.14 -5.91 1.61
N VAL A 128 8.26 -5.84 0.28
CA VAL A 128 9.47 -5.40 -0.42
C VAL A 128 9.79 -3.93 -0.13
N VAL A 129 8.77 -3.06 -0.13
CA VAL A 129 8.96 -1.61 -0.03
C VAL A 129 8.93 -1.09 1.40
N ASN A 130 8.39 -1.84 2.35
CA ASN A 130 8.40 -1.50 3.76
C ASN A 130 9.37 -2.40 4.54
N PRO A 131 10.70 -2.27 4.34
CA PRO A 131 11.70 -3.07 5.04
C PRO A 131 11.66 -2.88 6.56
N ARG A 132 10.94 -1.87 7.06
CA ARG A 132 10.66 -1.65 8.49
C ARG A 132 9.87 -2.79 9.14
N LEU A 133 9.12 -3.59 8.36
CA LEU A 133 8.43 -4.78 8.85
C LEU A 133 9.38 -5.96 9.12
N THR A 134 10.56 -5.94 8.48
CA THR A 134 11.59 -6.98 8.60
C THR A 134 12.81 -6.54 9.42
N MET A 135 12.85 -5.28 9.87
CA MET A 135 13.96 -4.77 10.69
C MET A 135 13.94 -5.39 12.09
N THR A 136 15.06 -5.99 12.45
CA THR A 136 15.37 -6.45 13.80
C THR A 136 15.61 -5.26 14.74
N GLY A 137 15.49 -5.46 16.06
CA GLY A 137 15.72 -4.41 17.06
C GLY A 137 17.10 -3.76 16.93
N ASP A 138 18.13 -4.56 16.64
CA ASP A 138 19.50 -4.07 16.41
C ASP A 138 19.59 -3.15 15.18
N GLU A 139 18.83 -3.44 14.11
CA GLU A 139 18.79 -2.61 12.90
C GLU A 139 18.03 -1.29 13.13
N VAL A 140 17.02 -1.30 14.01
CA VAL A 140 16.34 -0.09 14.46
C VAL A 140 17.28 0.79 15.28
N ASP A 141 18.08 0.21 16.18
CA ASP A 141 19.07 0.94 16.96
C ASP A 141 20.20 1.52 16.09
N GLU A 142 20.65 0.80 15.08
CA GLU A 142 21.61 1.32 14.08
C GLU A 142 21.02 2.49 13.29
N LEU A 143 19.76 2.41 12.85
CA LEU A 143 19.08 3.51 12.15
C LEU A 143 18.93 4.74 13.05
N VAL A 144 18.55 4.55 14.32
CA VAL A 144 18.45 5.63 15.31
C VAL A 144 19.83 6.23 15.58
N ALA A 145 20.89 5.43 15.64
CA ALA A 145 22.25 5.92 15.80
C ALA A 145 22.73 6.73 14.59
N ALA A 146 22.41 6.29 13.36
CA ALA A 146 22.72 7.02 12.13
C ALA A 146 21.97 8.36 12.04
N LEU A 147 20.72 8.42 12.51
CA LEU A 147 19.92 9.64 12.57
C LEU A 147 20.34 10.62 13.68
N LYS A 148 21.24 10.24 14.60
CA LYS A 148 21.83 11.16 15.59
C LYS A 148 22.90 12.07 14.98
N ASP A 149 23.48 11.69 13.83
CA ASP A 149 24.37 12.55 13.08
C ASP A 149 23.55 13.61 12.32
N GLU A 150 23.80 14.88 12.62
CA GLU A 150 23.02 16.00 12.10
C GLU A 150 23.17 16.20 10.59
N GLN A 151 24.30 15.77 9.99
CA GLN A 151 24.50 15.83 8.53
C GLN A 151 23.75 14.70 7.83
N MET A 152 23.83 13.47 8.36
CA MET A 152 23.05 12.34 7.84
C MET A 152 21.54 12.58 8.00
N ALA A 153 21.09 13.04 9.16
CA ALA A 153 19.68 13.35 9.42
C ALA A 153 19.15 14.39 8.43
N LYS A 154 19.93 15.42 8.08
CA LYS A 154 19.54 16.41 7.06
C LYS A 154 19.49 15.80 5.67
N LEU A 155 20.45 14.97 5.27
CA LEU A 155 20.45 14.30 3.97
C LEU A 155 19.28 13.32 3.80
N ILE A 156 18.89 12.65 4.89
CA ILE A 156 17.92 11.55 4.88
C ILE A 156 16.49 12.06 5.13
N LEU A 157 16.30 12.97 6.08
CA LEU A 157 14.97 13.43 6.50
C LEU A 157 14.48 14.66 5.73
N ALA A 158 15.36 15.53 5.24
CA ALA A 158 14.95 16.73 4.51
C ALA A 158 14.16 16.48 3.21
N PRO A 159 14.42 15.42 2.41
CA PRO A 159 13.60 15.14 1.23
C PRO A 159 12.25 14.49 1.55
N LEU A 160 11.97 14.16 2.82
CA LEU A 160 10.74 13.46 3.20
C LEU A 160 9.60 14.42 3.46
N GLU A 161 8.43 14.08 2.93
CA GLU A 161 7.20 14.77 3.30
C GLU A 161 6.83 14.50 4.75
N ARG A 162 6.15 15.49 5.34
CA ARG A 162 5.69 15.49 6.74
C ARG A 162 4.98 14.19 7.14
N GLU A 163 4.13 13.66 6.28
CA GLU A 163 3.37 12.44 6.56
C GLU A 163 4.27 11.20 6.66
N THR A 164 5.31 11.13 5.82
CA THR A 164 6.30 10.05 5.83
C THR A 164 7.16 10.12 7.09
N LEU A 165 7.56 11.33 7.51
CA LEU A 165 8.28 11.56 8.75
C LEU A 165 7.43 11.18 9.98
N GLN A 166 6.16 11.56 10.00
CA GLN A 166 5.24 11.20 11.09
C GLN A 166 5.03 9.69 11.19
N SER A 167 4.85 9.02 10.06
CA SER A 167 4.71 7.56 10.00
C SER A 167 5.99 6.86 10.46
N LEU A 168 7.18 7.34 10.05
CA LEU A 168 8.48 6.84 10.51
C LEU A 168 8.62 6.96 12.03
N VAL A 169 8.32 8.13 12.61
CA VAL A 169 8.39 8.34 14.07
C VAL A 169 7.42 7.41 14.81
N ARG A 170 6.18 7.25 14.33
CA ARG A 170 5.20 6.34 14.93
C ARG A 170 5.69 4.89 14.92
N SER A 171 6.24 4.42 13.81
CA SER A 171 6.78 3.05 13.68
C SER A 171 7.97 2.81 14.60
N LEU A 172 8.91 3.76 14.69
CA LEU A 172 10.07 3.65 15.58
C LEU A 172 9.64 3.62 17.05
N VAL A 173 8.69 4.47 17.44
CA VAL A 173 8.13 4.48 18.81
C VAL A 173 7.44 3.16 19.15
N ALA A 174 6.69 2.58 18.21
CA ALA A 174 6.02 1.30 18.43
C ALA A 174 7.01 0.15 18.67
N GLN A 175 8.11 0.10 17.91
CA GLN A 175 9.13 -0.95 18.04
C GLN A 175 9.97 -0.80 19.32
N LEU A 176 10.23 0.42 19.79
CA LEU A 176 10.94 0.67 21.05
C LEU A 176 10.11 0.32 22.31
N GLN A 177 8.81 0.08 22.16
CA GLN A 177 7.92 -0.30 23.26
C GLN A 177 7.74 -1.82 23.42
N THR A 178 8.22 -2.60 22.45
CA THR A 178 8.30 -4.07 22.46
C THR A 178 9.63 -4.55 23.01
#